data_AF-D3FWL2-F1
#
_entry.id   AF-D3FWL2-F1
#
_cell.length_a   1.000
_cell.length_b   1.000
_cell.length_c   1.000
_cell.angle_alpha   90.00
_cell.angle_beta   90.00
_cell.angle_gamma   90.00
#
_symmetry.space_group_name_H-M   'P 1'
#
loop_
_entity.id
_entity.type
_entity.pdbx_description
1 polymer ?
#
loop_
_entity_poly.entity_id
_entity_poly.type
_entity_poly.pdbx_seq_one_letter_code
_entity_poly.pdbx_strand_id
1 'polypeptide(L)'
;MRRLYDKYVLQMWLLTKRDVKECNELAEQTSSKTGKMYFRGLKMQSMMFLLVYFFPLVWLMFAWIVGFPLLILEEGFVMALVLLSISTIMMLLFVTIVRAGRIHLYSKVKQNVIDKYID
;
A
#
# COMPACT_ATOMS: atom_id res chain seq x y z
N MET A 1 -14.50 4.49 -13.89
CA MET A 1 -13.23 4.92 -13.25
C MET A 1 -13.43 5.50 -11.85
N ARG A 2 -14.05 6.68 -11.67
CA ARG A 2 -14.17 7.35 -10.35
C ARG A 2 -14.80 6.50 -9.23
N ARG A 3 -15.91 5.78 -9.49
CA ARG A 3 -16.53 4.89 -8.48
C ARG A 3 -15.69 3.68 -8.07
N LEU A 4 -14.83 3.18 -8.95
CA LEU A 4 -13.95 2.02 -8.68
C LEU A 4 -12.72 2.49 -7.88
N TYR A 5 -12.23 3.68 -8.22
CA TYR A 5 -11.18 4.40 -7.51
C TYR A 5 -11.58 4.71 -6.06
N ASP A 6 -12.76 5.31 -5.86
CA ASP A 6 -13.26 5.65 -4.53
C ASP A 6 -13.42 4.38 -3.69
N LYS A 7 -13.92 3.28 -4.28
CA LYS A 7 -14.04 2.00 -3.57
C LYS A 7 -12.69 1.42 -3.16
N TYR A 8 -11.68 1.45 -4.04
CA TYR A 8 -10.37 0.88 -3.73
C TYR A 8 -9.61 1.67 -2.66
N VAL A 9 -9.52 3.00 -2.82
CA VAL A 9 -8.82 3.88 -1.87
C VAL A 9 -9.53 3.88 -0.51
N LEU A 10 -10.86 3.98 -0.51
CA LEU A 10 -11.64 3.95 0.72
C LEU A 10 -11.51 2.60 1.44
N GLN A 11 -11.50 1.49 0.72
CA GLN A 11 -11.26 0.17 1.33
C GLN A 11 -9.88 0.06 1.97
N MET A 12 -8.81 0.47 1.27
CA MET A 12 -7.46 0.44 1.83
C MET A 12 -7.30 1.37 3.04
N TRP A 13 -7.94 2.54 2.98
CA TRP A 13 -8.01 3.49 4.08
C TRP A 13 -8.73 2.90 5.31
N LEU A 14 -9.92 2.35 5.13
CA LEU A 14 -10.71 1.74 6.21
C LEU A 14 -9.99 0.56 6.85
N LEU A 15 -9.32 -0.26 6.05
CA LEU A 15 -8.54 -1.40 6.53
C LEU A 15 -7.34 -0.93 7.36
N THR A 16 -6.61 0.08 6.89
CA THR A 16 -5.49 0.68 7.63
C THR A 16 -5.97 1.34 8.92
N LYS A 17 -7.11 2.05 8.89
CA LYS A 17 -7.71 2.64 10.11
C LYS A 17 -8.05 1.58 11.14
N ARG A 18 -8.58 0.42 10.70
CA ARG A 18 -8.87 -0.72 11.58
C ARG A 18 -7.59 -1.30 12.18
N ASP A 19 -6.59 -1.58 11.36
CA ASP A 19 -5.30 -2.12 11.81
C ASP A 19 -4.63 -1.20 12.84
N VAL A 20 -4.65 0.12 12.59
CA VAL A 20 -4.09 1.13 13.52
C VAL A 20 -4.84 1.14 14.85
N LYS A 21 -6.17 1.05 14.82
CA LYS A 21 -6.98 1.02 16.04
C LYS A 21 -6.67 -0.24 16.84
N GLU A 22 -6.66 -1.40 16.19
CA GLU A 22 -6.36 -2.68 16.81
C GLU A 22 -4.94 -2.71 17.40
N CYS A 23 -3.93 -2.20 16.70
CA CYS A 23 -2.57 -2.11 17.24
C CYS A 23 -2.46 -1.19 18.47
N ASN A 24 -3.28 -0.13 18.56
CA ASN A 24 -3.31 0.71 19.76
C ASN A 24 -3.97 -0.02 20.94
N GLU A 25 -5.09 -0.71 20.69
CA GLU A 25 -5.79 -1.52 21.71
C GLU A 25 -4.88 -2.63 22.26
N LEU A 26 -4.18 -3.36 21.37
CA LEU A 26 -3.21 -4.39 21.74
C LEU A 26 -2.01 -3.80 22.50
N ALA A 27 -1.55 -2.60 22.13
CA ALA A 27 -0.49 -1.91 22.86
C ALA A 27 -0.92 -1.45 24.27
N GLU A 28 -2.20 -1.17 24.48
CA GLU A 28 -2.76 -0.83 25.80
C GLU A 28 -2.92 -2.07 26.69
N GLN A 29 -3.27 -3.22 26.10
CA GLN A 29 -3.40 -4.51 26.80
C GLN A 29 -2.05 -5.06 27.29
N THR A 30 -0.98 -4.83 26.54
CA THR A 30 0.37 -5.24 26.96
C THR A 30 0.92 -4.33 28.06
N SER A 31 1.36 -4.92 29.18
CA SER A 31 2.09 -4.23 30.26
C SER A 31 3.58 -3.99 29.93
N SER A 32 4.15 -4.77 29.01
CA SER A 32 5.56 -4.70 28.60
C SER A 32 5.89 -3.51 27.71
N LYS A 33 6.92 -2.73 28.10
CA LYS A 33 7.48 -1.64 27.28
C LYS A 33 7.95 -2.12 25.91
N THR A 34 8.47 -3.35 25.84
CA THR A 34 8.97 -3.97 24.60
C THR A 34 7.83 -4.31 23.66
N GLY A 35 6.75 -4.94 24.14
CA GLY A 35 5.58 -5.25 23.30
C GLY A 35 4.91 -3.98 22.76
N LYS A 36 4.79 -2.92 23.57
CA LYS A 36 4.33 -1.60 23.10
C LYS A 36 5.14 -1.05 21.94
N MET A 37 6.46 -1.27 21.93
CA MET A 37 7.33 -0.84 20.84
C MET A 37 7.08 -1.64 19.56
N TYR A 38 6.88 -2.96 19.67
CA TYR A 38 6.54 -3.82 18.52
C TYR A 38 5.18 -3.46 17.91
N PHE A 39 4.15 -3.22 18.72
CA PHE A 39 2.84 -2.79 18.22
C PHE A 39 2.88 -1.39 17.55
N ARG A 40 3.71 -0.47 18.04
CA ARG A 40 3.99 0.80 17.35
C ARG A 40 4.70 0.60 16.01
N GLY A 41 5.62 -0.36 15.92
CA GLY A 41 6.26 -0.76 14.66
C GLY A 41 5.27 -1.33 13.64
N LEU A 42 4.39 -2.24 14.09
CA LEU A 42 3.31 -2.80 13.26
C LEU A 42 2.36 -1.71 12.75
N LYS A 43 2.01 -0.74 13.59
CA LYS A 43 1.23 0.44 13.21
C LYS A 43 1.91 1.26 12.10
N MET A 44 3.19 1.57 12.25
CA MET A 44 3.97 2.28 11.21
C MET A 44 3.98 1.49 9.90
N GLN A 45 4.18 0.18 9.97
CA GLN A 45 4.19 -0.69 8.78
C GLN A 45 2.83 -0.72 8.08
N SER A 46 1.73 -0.75 8.84
CA SER A 46 0.37 -0.64 8.28
C SER A 46 0.14 0.68 7.53
N MET A 47 0.65 1.80 8.07
CA MET A 47 0.60 3.11 7.40
C MET A 47 1.47 3.14 6.13
N MET A 48 2.65 2.53 6.12
CA MET A 48 3.49 2.45 4.92
C MET A 48 2.80 1.71 3.77
N PHE A 49 2.02 0.66 4.06
CA PHE A 49 1.25 -0.02 3.01
C PHE A 49 0.26 0.92 2.33
N LEU A 50 -0.39 1.83 3.06
CA LEU A 50 -1.30 2.82 2.48
C LEU A 50 -0.61 3.70 1.42
N LEU A 51 0.61 4.15 1.70
CA LEU A 51 1.42 4.95 0.75
C LEU A 51 1.73 4.16 -0.52
N VAL A 52 2.08 2.88 -0.37
CA VAL A 52 2.37 2.00 -1.50
C VAL A 52 1.13 1.80 -2.38
N TYR A 53 -0.08 1.73 -1.82
CA TYR A 53 -1.32 1.65 -2.62
C TYR A 53 -1.72 2.97 -3.27
N PHE A 54 -1.22 4.11 -2.77
CA PHE A 54 -1.46 5.43 -3.36
C PHE A 54 -0.53 5.73 -4.54
N PHE A 55 0.68 5.18 -4.53
CA PHE A 55 1.70 5.40 -5.57
C PHE A 55 1.25 5.05 -7.00
N PRO A 56 0.56 3.92 -7.28
CA PRO A 56 0.02 3.60 -8.60
C PRO A 56 -0.99 4.61 -9.12
N LEU A 57 -1.73 5.27 -8.21
CA LEU A 57 -2.73 6.26 -8.58
C LEU A 57 -2.07 7.55 -9.04
N VAL A 58 -1.08 8.01 -8.28
CA VAL A 58 -0.25 9.16 -8.67
C VAL A 58 0.47 8.87 -9.99
N TRP A 59 0.99 7.66 -10.15
CA TRP A 59 1.62 7.20 -11.39
C TRP A 59 0.66 7.27 -12.59
N LEU A 60 -0.56 6.74 -12.46
CA LEU A 60 -1.56 6.78 -13.53
C LEU A 60 -1.93 8.22 -13.91
N MET A 61 -2.07 9.12 -12.92
CA MET A 61 -2.34 10.53 -13.20
C MET A 61 -1.17 11.19 -13.94
N PHE A 62 0.07 10.93 -13.51
CA PHE A 62 1.27 11.45 -14.15
C PHE A 62 1.44 10.91 -15.58
N ALA A 63 1.24 9.61 -15.77
CA ALA A 63 1.23 8.95 -17.07
C ALA A 63 0.20 9.56 -18.02
N TRP A 64 -0.98 9.92 -17.53
CA TRP A 64 -1.99 10.63 -18.33
C TRP A 64 -1.56 12.05 -18.70
N ILE A 65 -1.05 12.82 -17.74
CA ILE A 65 -0.66 14.23 -17.96
C ILE A 65 0.54 14.35 -18.91
N VAL A 66 1.53 13.47 -18.77
CA VAL A 66 2.77 13.49 -19.56
C VAL A 66 2.62 12.68 -20.85
N GLY A 67 1.87 11.58 -20.82
CA GLY A 67 1.61 10.75 -21.98
C GLY A 67 0.76 11.47 -23.02
N PHE A 68 -0.28 12.19 -22.63
CA PHE A 68 -1.22 12.81 -23.58
C PHE A 68 -0.56 13.84 -24.53
N PRO A 69 0.33 14.74 -24.08
CA PRO A 69 1.09 15.62 -24.97
C PRO A 69 2.09 14.89 -25.86
N LEU A 70 2.72 13.82 -25.36
CA LEU A 70 3.67 13.01 -26.14
C LEU A 70 2.95 12.18 -27.22
N LEU A 71 1.67 11.82 -27.02
CA LEU A 71 0.86 11.15 -28.03
C LEU A 71 0.53 12.05 -29.23
N ILE A 72 0.65 13.38 -29.08
CA ILE A 72 0.38 14.36 -30.15
C ILE A 72 1.61 14.57 -31.05
N LEU A 73 2.81 14.20 -30.58
CA LEU A 73 4.06 14.32 -31.34
C LEU A 73 4.36 12.97 -32.04
N GLU A 74 4.14 12.93 -33.36
CA GLU A 74 4.18 11.68 -34.15
C GLU A 74 5.52 10.92 -34.08
N GLU A 75 6.64 11.62 -33.89
CA GLU A 75 7.98 11.00 -33.92
C GLU A 75 8.34 10.20 -32.64
N GLY A 76 7.55 10.29 -31.57
CA GLY A 76 7.80 9.64 -30.27
C GLY A 76 6.70 8.69 -29.78
N PHE A 77 5.60 8.57 -30.52
CA PHE A 77 4.35 7.94 -30.08
C PHE A 77 4.52 6.48 -29.65
N VAL A 78 5.13 5.66 -30.51
CA VAL A 78 5.28 4.21 -30.27
C VAL A 78 6.20 3.96 -29.07
N MET A 79 7.30 4.71 -28.95
CA MET A 79 8.24 4.57 -27.85
C MET A 79 7.63 5.01 -26.51
N ALA A 80 6.86 6.09 -26.50
CA ALA A 80 6.12 6.54 -25.31
C ALA A 80 5.08 5.51 -24.84
N LEU A 81 4.32 4.90 -25.76
CA LEU A 81 3.36 3.84 -25.42
C LEU A 81 4.02 2.59 -24.84
N VAL A 82 5.16 2.17 -25.40
CA VAL A 82 5.93 1.02 -24.89
C VAL A 82 6.44 1.30 -23.47
N LEU A 83 7.03 2.47 -23.23
CA LEU A 83 7.52 2.87 -21.91
C LEU A 83 6.39 2.97 -20.88
N LEU A 84 5.25 3.55 -21.25
CA LEU A 84 4.06 3.61 -20.41
C LEU A 84 3.51 2.22 -20.07
N SER A 85 3.55 1.29 -21.02
CA SER A 85 3.07 -0.08 -20.82
C SER A 85 3.98 -0.86 -19.88
N ILE A 86 5.31 -0.82 -20.10
CA ILE A 86 6.30 -1.50 -19.26
C ILE A 86 6.26 -0.96 -17.83
N SER A 87 6.26 0.35 -17.66
CA SER A 87 6.21 0.98 -16.33
C SER A 87 4.91 0.65 -15.57
N THR A 88 3.78 0.59 -16.28
CA THR A 88 2.50 0.18 -15.68
C THR A 88 2.52 -1.29 -15.25
N ILE A 89 3.09 -2.19 -16.05
CA ILE A 89 3.24 -3.61 -15.69
C ILE A 89 4.13 -3.75 -14.45
N MET A 90 5.27 -3.07 -14.40
CA MET A 90 6.17 -3.08 -13.24
C MET A 90 5.48 -2.56 -11.98
N MET A 91 4.67 -1.51 -12.11
CA MET A 91 3.87 -0.97 -11.01
C MET A 91 2.85 -1.99 -10.49
N LEU A 92 2.12 -2.67 -11.39
CA LEU A 92 1.15 -3.69 -11.02
C LEU A 92 1.81 -4.89 -10.32
N LEU A 93 2.97 -5.34 -10.82
CA LEU A 93 3.77 -6.40 -10.18
C LEU A 93 4.21 -5.97 -8.77
N PHE A 94 4.75 -4.76 -8.63
CA PHE A 94 5.17 -4.21 -7.34
C PHE A 94 4.02 -4.18 -6.32
N VAL A 95 2.85 -3.65 -6.71
CA VAL A 95 1.65 -3.61 -5.84
C VAL A 95 1.21 -5.01 -5.44
N THR A 96 1.25 -5.95 -6.38
CA THR A 96 0.84 -7.35 -6.12
C THR A 96 1.77 -8.02 -5.13
N ILE A 97 3.09 -7.83 -5.27
CA ILE A 97 4.10 -8.35 -4.34
C ILE A 97 3.90 -7.74 -2.94
N VAL A 98 3.72 -6.42 -2.86
CA VAL A 98 3.50 -5.73 -1.58
C VAL A 98 2.19 -6.18 -0.92
N ARG A 99 1.13 -6.40 -1.70
CA ARG A 99 -0.13 -6.94 -1.21
C ARG A 99 0.01 -8.35 -0.68
N ALA A 100 0.71 -9.24 -1.40
CA ALA A 100 0.99 -10.59 -0.93
C ALA A 100 1.81 -10.56 0.38
N GLY A 101 2.82 -9.68 0.45
CA GLY A 101 3.61 -9.45 1.66
C GLY A 101 2.77 -8.98 2.85
N ARG A 102 1.81 -8.06 2.65
CA ARG A 102 0.89 -7.64 3.71
C ARG A 102 0.00 -8.80 4.18
N ILE A 103 -0.52 -9.61 3.28
CA ILE A 103 -1.46 -10.69 3.64
C ILE A 103 -0.74 -11.80 4.41
N HIS A 104 0.45 -12.22 3.97
CA HIS A 104 1.14 -13.34 4.58
C HIS A 104 2.16 -12.93 5.65
N LEU A 105 3.08 -12.02 5.33
CA LEU A 105 4.17 -11.68 6.23
C LEU A 105 3.70 -10.82 7.40
N TYR A 106 2.96 -9.74 7.13
CA TYR A 106 2.47 -8.86 8.20
C TYR A 106 1.48 -9.56 9.13
N SER A 107 0.56 -10.37 8.58
CA SER A 107 -0.37 -11.15 9.41
C SER A 107 0.35 -12.12 10.34
N LYS A 108 1.35 -12.85 9.81
CA LYS A 108 2.16 -13.79 10.60
C LYS A 108 2.99 -13.10 11.68
N VAL A 109 3.64 -11.98 11.35
CA VAL A 109 4.41 -11.19 12.33
C VAL A 109 3.49 -10.63 13.41
N LYS A 110 2.31 -10.12 13.05
CA LYS A 110 1.32 -9.63 14.01
C LYS A 110 0.89 -10.73 14.98
N GLN A 111 0.54 -11.91 14.49
CA GLN A 111 0.19 -13.06 15.35
C GLN A 111 1.32 -13.43 16.30
N ASN A 112 2.55 -13.58 15.80
CA ASN A 112 3.71 -13.89 16.63
C ASN A 112 3.98 -12.85 17.72
N VAL A 113 3.67 -11.57 17.48
CA VAL A 113 3.82 -10.50 18.49
C VAL A 113 2.71 -10.59 19.52
N ILE A 114 1.47 -10.89 19.10
CA ILE A 114 0.35 -11.09 20.03
C ILE A 114 0.66 -12.28 20.95
N ASP A 115 0.95 -13.45 20.39
CA ASP A 115 1.23 -14.69 21.14
C ASP A 115 2.39 -14.57 22.14
N LYS A 116 3.29 -13.60 21.92
CA LYS A 116 4.48 -13.39 22.77
C LYS A 116 4.28 -12.34 23.86
N TYR A 117 3.36 -11.39 23.70
CA TYR A 117 3.27 -10.21 24.57
C TYR A 117 1.87 -9.94 25.13
N ILE A 118 0.88 -10.75 24.74
CA ILE A 118 -0.50 -10.69 25.23
C ILE A 118 -0.84 -12.11 25.70
N ASP A 119 -1.12 -12.23 27.00
CA ASP A 119 -1.59 -13.46 27.65
C ASP A 119 -3.12 -13.60 27.54
#